data_AF-A0A1G0HWD1-F1
#
_entry.id   AF-A0A1G0HWD1-F1
#
_cell.length_a   1.000
_cell.length_b   1.000
_cell.length_c   1.000
_cell.angle_alpha   90.00
_cell.angle_beta   90.00
_cell.angle_gamma   90.00
#
_symmetry.space_group_name_H-M   'P 1'
#
loop_
_entity.id
_entity.type
_entity.pdbx_description
1 polymer ?
#
loop_
_entity_poly.entity_id
_entity_poly.type
_entity_poly.pdbx_seq_one_letter_code
_entity_poly.pdbx_strand_id
1 'polypeptide(L)' 'MPEIHVFLRVQWGKRRIFPACPIAGLFAEIAGESTLTSRNIEIIKKLGYRVIVDIPADLPEEL' A
#
# COMPACT_ATOMS: atom_id res chain seq x y z
N MET A 1 17.37 5.25 -2.08
CA MET A 1 16.14 4.93 -2.83
C MET A 1 14.97 5.32 -1.95
N PRO A 2 14.02 6.16 -2.42
CA PRO A 2 12.91 6.59 -1.59
C PRO A 2 11.98 5.41 -1.27
N GLU A 3 11.31 5.46 -0.13
CA GLU A 3 10.39 4.41 0.31
C GLU A 3 9.01 4.95 0.65
N ILE A 4 8.01 4.11 0.41
CA ILE A 4 6.64 4.35 0.84
C ILE A 4 6.15 3.19 1.68
N HIS A 5 5.32 3.50 2.66
CA HIS A 5 4.69 2.54 3.54
C HIS A 5 3.23 2.35 3.17
N VAL A 6 2.77 1.10 3.21
CA VAL A 6 1.38 0.72 2.92
C VAL A 6 0.89 -0.32 3.92
N PHE A 7 -0.41 -0.33 4.19
CA PHE A 7 -1.06 -1.41 4.93
C PHE A 7 -1.77 -2.37 3.97
N LEU A 8 -1.69 -3.67 4.23
CA LEU A 8 -2.55 -4.65 3.58
C LEU A 8 -3.76 -4.90 4.49
N ARG A 9 -4.98 -4.72 3.97
CA ARG A 9 -6.20 -5.11 4.68
C ARG A 9 -7.06 -6.00 3.81
N VAL A 10 -7.70 -7.00 4.41
CA VAL A 10 -8.73 -7.80 3.75
C VAL A 10 -10.08 -7.20 4.08
N GLN A 11 -10.81 -6.74 3.06
CA GLN A 11 -12.18 -6.25 3.20
C GLN A 11 -13.08 -7.05 2.27
N TRP A 12 -14.14 -7.64 2.82
CA TRP A 12 -15.11 -8.45 2.09
C TRP A 12 -14.44 -9.52 1.19
N GLY A 13 -13.44 -10.23 1.74
CA GLY A 13 -12.69 -11.27 1.03
C GLY A 13 -11.68 -10.78 -0.02
N LYS A 14 -11.51 -9.46 -0.17
CA LYS A 14 -10.55 -8.88 -1.13
C LYS A 14 -9.40 -8.18 -0.40
N ARG A 15 -8.17 -8.44 -0.83
CA ARG A 15 -6.97 -7.72 -0.36
C ARG A 15 -6.96 -6.32 -0.98
N ARG A 16 -6.84 -5.30 -0.13
CA ARG A 16 -6.70 -3.90 -0.51
C ARG A 16 -5.42 -3.33 0.10
N ILE A 17 -4.78 -2.42 -0.61
CA ILE A 17 -3.52 -1.80 -0.20
C ILE A 17 -3.82 -0.35 0.15
N PHE A 18 -3.68 0.00 1.42
CA PHE A 18 -3.95 1.34 1.92
C PHE A 18 -2.65 2.13 2.08
N PRO A 19 -2.64 3.43 1.76
CA PRO A 19 -1.48 4.27 2.05
C PRO A 19 -1.25 4.38 3.56
N ALA A 20 0.00 4.17 4.01
CA ALA A 20 0.40 4.32 5.41
C ALA A 20 1.30 5.55 5.65
N CYS A 21 1.69 6.25 4.57
CA CYS A 21 2.44 7.50 4.64
C CYS A 21 1.91 8.56 3.67
N PRO A 22 2.25 9.85 3.85
CA PRO A 22 1.75 10.93 3.00
C PRO A 22 2.06 10.73 1.51
N ILE A 23 3.26 10.23 1.18
CA ILE A 23 3.68 9.99 -0.20
C ILE A 23 2.83 8.88 -0.85
N ALA A 24 2.56 7.79 -0.12
CA ALA A 24 1.66 6.75 -0.61
C ALA A 24 0.24 7.30 -0.85
N GLY A 25 -0.21 8.24 0.01
CA GLY A 25 -1.49 8.94 -0.15
C GLY A 25 -1.53 9.78 -1.43
N LEU A 26 -0.48 10.54 -1.72
CA LEU A 26 -0.37 11.31 -2.97
C LEU A 26 -0.40 10.40 -4.20
N PHE A 27 0.25 9.23 -4.17
CA PHE A 27 0.16 8.28 -5.28
C PHE A 27 -1.26 7.74 -5.50
N ALA A 28 -2.02 7.52 -4.43
CA ALA A 28 -3.42 7.10 -4.53
C ALA A 28 -4.28 8.24 -5.13
N GLU A 29 -4.08 9.48 -4.66
CA GLU A 29 -4.76 10.67 -5.18
C GLU A 29 -4.46 10.91 -6.67
N ILE A 30 -3.20 10.82 -7.09
CA ILE A 30 -2.78 10.91 -8.49
C ILE A 30 -3.46 9.84 -9.35
N ALA A 31 -3.67 8.64 -8.81
CA ALA A 31 -4.38 7.56 -9.48
C ALA A 31 -5.91 7.74 -9.49
N GLY A 32 -6.44 8.73 -8.77
CA GLY A 32 -7.88 8.94 -8.60
C GLY A 32 -8.55 7.92 -7.67
N GLU A 33 -7.78 7.27 -6.80
CA GLU A 33 -8.26 6.21 -5.90
C GLU A 33 -7.93 6.53 -4.42
N SER A 34 -8.68 5.93 -3.50
CA SER A 34 -8.39 6.02 -2.05
C SER A 34 -7.48 4.89 -1.54
N THR A 35 -7.20 3.90 -2.41
CA THR A 35 -6.31 2.77 -2.15
C THR A 35 -5.38 2.59 -3.34
N LEU A 36 -4.28 1.87 -3.14
CA LEU A 36 -3.40 1.47 -4.22
C LEU A 36 -3.81 0.10 -4.75
N THR A 37 -3.85 -0.05 -6.06
CA THR A 37 -3.98 -1.36 -6.72
C THR A 37 -2.61 -2.01 -6.90
N SER A 38 -2.58 -3.31 -7.20
CA SER A 38 -1.35 -4.00 -7.60
C SER A 38 -0.65 -3.32 -8.77
N ARG A 39 -1.42 -2.78 -9.73
CA ARG A 39 -0.89 -2.03 -10.88
C ARG A 39 -0.20 -0.73 -10.42
N ASN A 40 -0.77 0.01 -9.47
CA ASN A 40 -0.12 1.21 -8.93
C ASN A 40 1.19 0.84 -8.25
N ILE A 41 1.22 -0.24 -7.45
CA ILE A 41 2.44 -0.71 -6.79
C ILE A 41 3.54 -1.06 -7.78
N GLU A 42 3.21 -1.74 -8.89
CA GLU A 42 4.19 -2.04 -9.94
C GLU A 42 4.75 -0.77 -10.59
N ILE A 43 3.90 0.21 -10.89
CA ILE A 43 4.34 1.48 -11.48
C ILE A 43 5.23 2.25 -10.49
N ILE A 44 4.84 2.32 -9.21
CA ILE A 44 5.61 2.97 -8.16
C ILE A 44 7.00 2.32 -8.00
N LYS A 45 7.08 0.99 -8.05
CA LYS A 45 8.37 0.28 -8.05
C LYS A 45 9.22 0.62 -9.29
N LYS A 46 8.60 0.72 -10.48
CA LYS A 46 9.28 1.14 -11.73
C LYS A 46 9.79 2.58 -11.68
N LEU A 47 9.13 3.46 -10.92
CA LEU A 47 9.60 4.82 -10.65
C LEU A 47 10.82 4.88 -9.71
N GLY A 48 11.24 3.74 -9.15
CA GLY A 48 12.40 3.64 -8.28
C GLY A 48 12.08 3.80 -6.79
N TYR A 49 10.83 3.59 -6.38
CA TYR A 49 10.45 3.56 -4.96
C TYR A 49 10.51 2.13 -4.40
N ARG A 50 10.94 2.04 -3.14
CA ARG A 50 10.73 0.83 -2.33
C ARG A 50 9.33 0.88 -1.72
N VAL A 51 8.61 -0.24 -1.76
CA VAL A 51 7.30 -0.36 -1.11
C VAL A 51 7.44 -1.28 0.10
N ILE A 52 7.19 -0.73 1.29
CA ILE A 52 7.20 -1.45 2.56
C ILE A 52 5.76 -1.71 2.98
N VAL A 53 5.46 -2.96 3.32
CA VAL A 53 4.15 -3.33 3.86
C VAL A 53 4.27 -3.35 5.36
N ASP A 54 3.58 -2.43 6.02
CA ASP A 54 3.46 -2.44 7.47
C ASP A 54 2.37 -3.44 7.86
N ILE A 55 2.74 -4.39 8.71
CA ILE A 55 1.82 -5.33 9.30
C ILE A 55 1.36 -4.71 10.63
N PRO A 56 0.06 -4.43 10.82
CA PRO A 56 -0.44 -4.00 12.11
C PRO A 56 -0.08 -5.04 13.18
N ALA A 57 0.54 -4.61 14.28
CA ALA A 57 0.98 -5.50 15.36
C ALA A 57 -0.17 -6.18 16.11
N ASP A 58 -1.42 -5.78 15.84
CA ASP A 58 -2.65 -6.31 16.42
C ASP A 58 -3.27 -7.49 15.65
N LEU A 59 -2.64 -7.96 14.56
CA LEU A 59 -3.04 -9.22 13.93
C LEU A 59 -2.49 -10.41 14.73
N PRO A 60 -3.34 -11.31 15.26
CA PRO A 60 -2.86 -12.52 15.92
C PRO A 60 -2.06 -13.38 14.94
N GLU A 61 -0.96 -13.96 15.42
CA GLU A 61 0.01 -14.76 14.66
C GLU A 61 -0.56 -16.08 14.08
N GLU A 62 -1.81 -16.42 14.39
CA GLU A 62 -2.40 -17.70 14.04
C GLU A 62 -3.37 -17.58 12.85
N LEU A 63 -2.94 -18.15 11.72
CA LEU A 63 -3.73 -18.47 10.53
C LEU A 63 -4.05 -19.97 10.50
#